data_AF-A0A2N1W6A1-F1
#
_entry.id   AF-A0A2N1W6A1-F1
#
_cell.length_a   1.000
_cell.length_b   1.000
_cell.length_c   1.000
_cell.angle_alpha   90.00
_cell.angle_beta   90.00
_cell.angle_gamma   90.00
#
_symmetry.space_group_name_H-M   'P 1'
#
loop_
_entity.id
_entity.type
_entity.pdbx_description
1 polymer ?
#
loop_
_entity_poly.entity_id
_entity_poly.type
_entity_poly.pdbx_seq_one_letter_code
_entity_poly.pdbx_strand_id
1 'polypeptide(L)' 'MRKKKEQFREMVIKNKMQYIESYSPFRKSPEEFNEKVECIHCGNKFIFNEFKVIREMESGHEYIVCKHYPECDGTIIDFF' A
#
# COMPACT_ATOMS: atom_id res chain seq x y z
N MET A 1 -17.75 -12.99 -9.44
CA MET A 1 -16.58 -12.49 -8.68
C MET A 1 -17.04 -11.74 -7.43
N ARG A 2 -17.55 -12.46 -6.42
CA ARG A 2 -17.96 -11.92 -5.10
C ARG A 2 -17.08 -12.62 -4.08
N LYS A 3 -16.15 -11.92 -3.38
CA LYS A 3 -15.53 -12.32 -2.08
C LYS A 3 -14.32 -11.48 -1.60
N LYS A 4 -13.68 -10.62 -2.42
CA LYS A 4 -12.47 -9.87 -1.97
C LYS A 4 -12.72 -8.95 -0.74
N LYS A 5 -13.93 -8.38 -0.57
CA LYS A 5 -14.25 -7.46 0.54
C LYS A 5 -14.35 -8.10 1.94
N GLU A 6 -14.53 -9.42 2.04
CA GLU A 6 -14.66 -10.10 3.33
C GLU A 6 -13.32 -10.65 3.85
N GLN A 7 -12.28 -10.68 3.01
CA GLN A 7 -10.97 -11.23 3.36
C GLN A 7 -9.99 -10.17 3.86
N PHE A 8 -10.16 -8.91 3.45
CA PHE A 8 -9.22 -7.83 3.77
C PHE A 8 -9.92 -6.64 4.42
N ARG A 9 -9.24 -6.04 5.39
CA ARG A 9 -9.67 -4.80 6.05
C ARG A 9 -8.62 -3.71 5.83
N GLU A 10 -9.07 -2.53 5.36
CA GLU A 10 -8.22 -1.34 5.31
C GLU A 10 -7.87 -0.85 6.72
N MET A 11 -6.60 -0.53 6.94
CA MET A 11 -6.06 -0.03 8.19
C MET A 11 -5.75 1.46 8.09
N VAL A 12 -6.15 2.22 9.11
CA VAL A 12 -5.79 3.63 9.24
C VAL A 12 -4.44 3.74 9.95
N ILE A 13 -3.41 4.08 9.20
CA ILE A 13 -2.05 4.28 9.74
C ILE A 13 -1.83 5.76 10.03
N LYS A 14 -1.64 6.11 11.30
CA LYS A 14 -1.43 7.51 11.75
C LYS A 14 -0.09 8.07 11.28
N ASN A 15 0.98 7.29 11.42
CA ASN A 15 2.33 7.66 11.00
C ASN A 15 2.82 6.66 9.95
N LYS A 16 2.55 6.96 8.68
CA LYS A 16 2.90 6.08 7.56
C LYS A 16 4.41 5.98 7.32
N MET A 17 5.18 7.01 7.69
CA MET A 17 6.64 6.98 7.57
C MET A 17 7.23 5.91 8.51
N GLN A 18 6.87 6.00 9.80
CA GLN A 18 7.31 5.03 10.80
C GLN A 18 6.86 3.59 10.46
N TYR A 19 5.67 3.46 9.85
CA TYR A 19 5.16 2.16 9.41
C TYR A 19 6.04 1.55 8.31
N ILE A 20 6.39 2.32 7.27
CA ILE A 20 7.30 1.84 6.21
C ILE A 20 8.65 1.42 6.79
N GLU A 21 9.23 2.22 7.70
CA GLU A 21 10.50 1.87 8.33
C GLU A 21 10.47 0.55 9.12
N SER A 22 9.30 0.18 9.66
CA SER A 22 9.14 -1.02 10.48
C SER A 22 8.73 -2.27 9.69
N TYR A 23 8.01 -2.10 8.58
CA TYR A 23 7.32 -3.20 7.88
C TYR A 23 7.71 -3.36 6.40
N SER A 24 8.38 -2.38 5.79
CA SER A 24 8.85 -2.48 4.41
C SER A 24 10.30 -2.99 4.38
N PRO A 25 10.63 -3.99 3.54
CA PRO A 25 12.02 -4.34 3.27
C PRO A 25 12.76 -3.22 2.50
N PHE A 26 12.01 -2.30 1.88
CA PHE A 26 12.53 -1.14 1.19
C PHE A 26 12.51 0.06 2.15
N ARG A 27 13.69 0.39 2.69
CA ARG A 27 13.86 1.65 3.43
C ARG A 27 13.67 2.81 2.46
N LYS A 28 12.83 3.76 2.85
CA LYS A 28 12.60 5.00 2.10
C LYS A 28 13.15 6.18 2.89
N SER A 29 13.87 7.06 2.23
CA SER A 29 14.22 8.35 2.81
C SER A 29 12.97 9.25 2.93
N PRO A 30 13.01 10.30 3.77
CA PRO A 30 11.93 11.27 3.84
C PRO A 30 11.60 11.94 2.50
N GLU A 31 12.60 12.12 1.64
CA GLU A 31 12.44 12.65 0.29
C GLU A 31 11.67 11.67 -0.58
N GLU A 32 12.13 10.41 -0.68
CA GLU A 32 11.49 9.37 -1.49
C GLU A 32 10.04 9.09 -1.06
N PHE A 33 9.74 9.27 0.23
CA PHE A 33 8.40 9.07 0.77
C PHE A 33 7.36 10.06 0.22
N ASN A 34 7.81 11.23 -0.24
CA ASN A 34 6.98 12.27 -0.83
C ASN A 34 7.13 12.36 -2.37
N GLU A 35 7.84 11.41 -2.98
CA GLU A 35 7.96 11.35 -4.43
C GLU A 35 6.73 10.73 -5.09
N LYS A 36 6.58 11.04 -6.38
CA LYS A 36 5.52 10.49 -7.22
C LYS A 36 5.94 9.11 -7.71
N VAL A 37 5.07 8.13 -7.50
CA VAL A 37 5.23 6.77 -8.01
C VAL A 37 4.11 6.44 -8.98
N GLU A 38 4.36 5.49 -9.88
CA GLU A 38 3.37 4.90 -10.78
C GLU A 38 3.15 3.42 -10.42
N CYS A 39 1.88 2.98 -10.35
CA CYS A 39 1.57 1.57 -10.14
C CYS A 39 1.45 0.84 -11.48
N ILE A 40 2.23 -0.23 -11.71
CA ILE A 40 2.22 -0.98 -12.97
C ILE A 40 0.88 -1.67 -13.28
N HIS A 41 0.04 -1.95 -12.28
CA HIS A 41 -1.25 -2.62 -12.49
C HIS A 41 -2.30 -1.69 -13.12
N CYS A 42 -2.30 -0.40 -12.76
CA CYS A 42 -3.33 0.53 -13.18
C CYS A 42 -2.81 1.77 -13.94
N GLY A 43 -1.49 1.96 -14.02
CA GLY A 43 -0.85 3.12 -14.66
C GLY A 43 -1.09 4.45 -13.95
N ASN A 44 -1.77 4.45 -12.80
CA ASN A 44 -2.06 5.67 -12.06
C ASN A 44 -0.83 6.12 -11.29
N LYS A 45 -0.59 7.44 -11.31
CA LYS A 45 0.47 8.08 -10.55
C LYS A 45 -0.09 8.73 -9.29
N PHE A 46 0.62 8.59 -8.17
CA PHE A 46 0.24 9.15 -6.87
C PHE A 46 1.50 9.44 -6.04
N ILE A 47 1.37 10.22 -4.96
CA ILE A 47 2.50 10.43 -4.05
C ILE A 47 2.66 9.17 -3.20
N PHE A 48 3.88 8.66 -3.03
CA PHE A 48 4.13 7.38 -2.35
C PHE A 48 3.39 7.27 -1.02
N ASN A 49 3.44 8.32 -0.17
CA ASN A 49 2.74 8.38 1.11
C ASN A 49 1.19 8.22 1.06
N GLU A 50 0.57 8.25 -0.11
CA GLU A 50 -0.85 8.04 -0.30
C GLU A 50 -1.23 6.54 -0.41
N PHE A 51 -0.26 5.62 -0.30
CA PHE A 51 -0.52 4.18 -0.25
C PHE A 51 -1.55 3.83 0.82
N LYS A 52 -2.26 2.71 0.63
CA LYS A 52 -3.14 2.14 1.66
C LYS A 52 -2.47 0.95 2.31
N VAL A 53 -2.91 0.61 3.52
CA VAL A 53 -2.52 -0.64 4.18
C VAL A 53 -3.77 -1.49 4.35
N ILE A 54 -3.70 -2.74 3.94
CA ILE A 54 -4.75 -3.72 4.16
C ILE A 54 -4.22 -4.86 5.01
N ARG A 55 -5.10 -5.43 5.83
CA ARG A 55 -4.81 -6.61 6.63
C ARG A 55 -5.70 -7.75 6.20
N GLU A 56 -5.10 -8.90 5.93
CA GLU A 56 -5.82 -10.15 5.72
C GLU A 56 -6.41 -10.63 7.05
N MET A 57 -7.70 -10.97 7.06
CA MET A 57 -8.41 -11.34 8.28
C MET A 57 -8.01 -12.72 8.82
N GLU A 58 -7.60 -13.65 7.95
CA GLU A 58 -7.26 -15.03 8.32
C GLU A 58 -5.83 -15.14 8.88
N SER A 59 -4.84 -14.71 8.10
CA SER A 59 -3.42 -14.78 8.51
C SER A 59 -3.00 -13.63 9.42
N GLY A 60 -3.73 -12.52 9.37
CA GLY A 60 -3.33 -11.27 10.01
C GLY A 60 -2.23 -10.53 9.28
N HIS A 61 -1.75 -10.99 8.12
CA HIS A 61 -0.70 -10.34 7.34
C HIS A 61 -1.15 -8.97 6.83
N GLU A 62 -0.21 -8.03 6.82
CA GLU A 62 -0.43 -6.66 6.38
C GLU A 62 0.27 -6.41 5.05
N TYR A 63 -0.36 -5.63 4.19
CA TYR A 63 0.11 -5.35 2.84
C TYR A 63 0.00 -3.86 2.57
N ILE A 64 1.10 -3.28 2.07
CA ILE A 64 1.10 -1.93 1.50
C ILE A 64 0.64 -2.04 0.05
N VAL A 65 -0.44 -1.33 -0.27
CA VAL A 65 -1.15 -1.44 -1.55
C VAL A 65 -1.41 -0.09 -2.19
N CYS A 66 -1.74 -0.12 -3.49
CA CYS A 66 -2.07 1.05 -4.29
C CYS A 66 -3.14 1.91 -3.60
N LYS A 67 -3.00 3.24 -3.70
CA LYS A 67 -4.02 4.22 -3.26
C LYS A 67 -5.43 3.89 -3.76
N HIS A 68 -5.51 3.29 -4.96
CA HIS A 68 -6.75 2.92 -5.65
C HIS A 68 -7.25 1.52 -5.29
N TYR A 69 -6.77 0.90 -4.21
CA TYR A 69 -7.43 -0.28 -3.67
C TYR A 69 -8.84 0.09 -3.15
N PRO A 70 -9.90 -0.70 -3.42
CA PRO A 70 -9.91 -2.06 -3.96
C PRO A 70 -10.03 -2.19 -5.48
N GLU A 71 -10.10 -1.09 -6.22
CA GLU A 71 -10.19 -1.11 -7.69
C GLU A 71 -8.88 -1.59 -8.34
N CYS A 72 -7.75 -1.43 -7.66
CA CYS A 72 -6.43 -1.95 -8.00
C CYS A 72 -5.90 -2.85 -6.88
N ASP A 73 -5.21 -3.94 -7.22
CA ASP A 73 -4.57 -4.87 -6.27
C ASP A 73 -3.04 -4.84 -6.31
N GLY A 74 -2.45 -3.80 -6.90
CA GLY A 74 -1.00 -3.56 -6.86
C GLY A 74 -0.50 -3.33 -5.44
N THR A 75 0.65 -3.90 -5.14
CA THR A 75 1.37 -3.85 -3.86
C THR A 75 2.62 -2.97 -3.97
N ILE A 76 3.35 -2.77 -2.88
CA ILE A 76 4.54 -1.91 -2.85
C ILE A 76 5.61 -2.25 -3.90
N ILE A 77 5.75 -3.53 -4.28
CA ILE A 77 6.73 -3.96 -5.31
C ILE A 77 6.31 -3.52 -6.73
N ASP A 78 5.05 -3.12 -6.90
CA ASP A 78 4.46 -2.73 -8.18
C ASP A 78 4.56 -1.22 -8.41
N PHE A 79 5.30 -0.48 -7.57
CA PHE A 79 5.48 0.96 -7.64
C PHE A 79 6.87 1.32 -8.18
N PHE A 80 6.95 2.23 -9.16
CA PHE A 80 8.19 2.74 -9.73
C PHE A 80 8.18 4.26 -9.89
#